data_AF-A0AAD9P952-F1
#
_entry.id   AF-A0AAD9P952-F1
#
_cell.length_a   1.000
_cell.length_b   1.000
_cell.length_c   1.000
_cell.angle_alpha   90.00
_cell.angle_beta   90.00
_cell.angle_gamma   90.00
#
_symmetry.space_group_name_H-M   'P 1'
#
loop_
_entity.id
_entity.type
_entity.pdbx_description
1 polymer ?
#
loop_
_entity_poly.entity_id
_entity_poly.type
_entity_poly.pdbx_seq_one_letter_code
_entity_poly.pdbx_strand_id
1 'polypeptide(L)'
;MSGTATLEEAKSIIEDKSLAEEKLHEELENEDLDIPSHIREARFEELRKQAAEFEGMKDRHHGLYSDLKAEKEFLELTTTEERCVVHFYHVDFRRCDIMDKHLKEIAQKYFETKFARISVDSAKFFVTKLKIQVLPYVICFKKGVVVDRIVGFEELGNTDGFTTTLLERRLGQSGIIEAKGAGDGQKKSTTIFGFGKDKTEDSDSDSDY
;
A
#
# COMPACT_ATOMS: atom_id res chain seq x y z
N MET A 1 -12.65 -3.84 4.26
CA MET A 1 -11.84 -2.82 4.96
C MET A 1 -10.51 -2.81 4.23
N SER A 2 -10.15 -1.73 3.54
CA SER A 2 -8.78 -1.57 3.04
C SER A 2 -8.39 -0.14 3.37
N GLY A 3 -7.74 0.00 4.53
CA GLY A 3 -7.05 1.22 4.90
C GLY A 3 -5.59 0.96 4.63
N THR A 4 -4.97 1.76 3.78
CA THR A 4 -3.56 1.58 3.42
C THR A 4 -2.67 1.69 4.65
N ALA A 5 -1.86 0.65 4.89
CA ALA A 5 -0.85 0.65 5.93
C ALA A 5 0.34 1.55 5.53
N THR A 6 0.69 2.50 6.39
CA THR A 6 1.96 3.23 6.29
C THR A 6 3.13 2.37 6.75
N LEU A 7 4.38 2.76 6.48
CA LEU A 7 5.56 2.06 6.98
C LEU A 7 5.57 1.93 8.52
N GLU A 8 5.12 2.97 9.23
CA GLU A 8 5.07 2.98 10.69
C GLU A 8 3.95 2.07 11.22
N GLU A 9 2.75 2.14 10.62
CA GLU A 9 1.64 1.25 10.94
C GLU A 9 2.00 -0.22 10.63
N ALA A 10 2.69 -0.48 9.51
CA ALA A 10 3.14 -1.83 9.18
C ALA A 10 4.15 -2.37 10.19
N LYS A 11 5.05 -1.53 10.70
CA LYS A 11 6.01 -1.92 11.74
C LYS A 11 5.32 -2.21 13.07
N SER A 12 4.40 -1.34 13.50
CA SER A 12 3.67 -1.56 14.76
C SER A 12 2.79 -2.80 14.70
N ILE A 13 2.13 -3.06 13.57
CA ILE A 13 1.33 -4.28 13.36
C ILE A 13 2.20 -5.53 13.50
N ILE A 14 3.42 -5.54 12.95
CA ILE A 14 4.33 -6.69 13.08
C ILE A 14 4.76 -6.90 14.53
N GLU A 15 5.08 -5.83 15.25
CA GLU A 15 5.50 -5.89 16.66
C GLU A 15 4.34 -6.35 17.56
N ASP A 16 3.17 -5.74 17.43
CA ASP A 16 1.94 -6.12 18.14
C ASP A 16 1.56 -7.58 17.85
N LYS A 17 1.78 -8.05 16.62
CA LYS A 17 1.53 -9.44 16.23
C LYS A 17 2.50 -10.42 16.87
N SER A 18 3.78 -10.09 16.99
CA SER A 18 4.74 -10.96 17.71
C SER A 18 4.35 -11.12 19.18
N LEU A 19 3.91 -10.03 19.82
CA LEU A 19 3.39 -10.01 21.19
C LEU A 19 2.05 -10.75 21.31
N ALA A 20 1.18 -10.66 20.32
CA ALA A 20 -0.10 -11.36 20.29
C ALA A 20 0.07 -12.87 20.05
N GLU A 21 1.01 -13.28 19.18
CA GLU A 21 1.37 -14.69 18.98
C GLU A 21 1.92 -15.31 20.26
N GLU A 22 2.78 -14.60 20.99
CA GLU A 22 3.35 -15.04 22.27
C GLU A 22 2.26 -15.20 23.34
N LYS A 23 1.42 -14.18 23.55
CA LYS A 23 0.29 -14.24 24.51
C LYS A 23 -0.74 -15.33 24.16
N LEU A 24 -1.01 -15.55 22.88
CA LEU A 24 -1.97 -16.58 22.49
C LEU A 24 -1.39 -17.99 22.67
N HIS A 25 -0.08 -18.17 22.48
CA HIS A 25 0.57 -19.43 22.83
C HIS A 25 0.36 -19.76 24.31
N GLU A 26 0.52 -18.76 25.18
CA GLU A 26 0.23 -18.87 26.61
C GLU A 26 -1.27 -19.15 26.88
N GLU A 27 -2.20 -18.50 26.17
CA GLU A 27 -3.65 -18.73 26.33
C GLU A 27 -4.14 -20.07 25.79
N LEU A 28 -3.49 -20.64 24.77
CA LEU A 28 -3.79 -21.98 24.26
C LEU A 28 -3.31 -23.09 25.19
N GLU A 29 -2.22 -22.84 25.92
CA GLU A 29 -1.76 -23.71 27.01
C GLU A 29 -2.67 -23.60 28.25
N ASN A 30 -3.45 -22.52 28.37
CA ASN A 30 -4.42 -22.34 29.45
C ASN A 30 -5.80 -22.92 29.08
N GLU A 31 -6.14 -24.07 29.68
CA GLU A 31 -7.41 -24.79 29.48
C GLU A 31 -8.65 -24.08 30.06
N ASP A 32 -8.48 -22.94 30.76
CA ASP A 32 -9.52 -22.26 31.57
C ASP A 32 -10.34 -21.17 30.84
N LEU A 33 -10.22 -21.01 29.52
CA LEU A 33 -10.92 -19.96 28.76
C LEU A 33 -12.19 -20.46 28.04
N ASP A 34 -13.34 -19.87 28.42
CA ASP A 34 -14.71 -20.15 27.94
C ASP A 34 -14.98 -19.86 26.44
N ILE A 35 -13.95 -19.47 25.68
CA ILE A 35 -14.07 -19.19 24.24
C ILE A 35 -13.87 -20.50 23.45
N PRO A 36 -14.82 -20.92 22.60
CA PRO A 36 -14.67 -22.14 21.80
C PRO A 36 -13.39 -22.12 20.97
N SER A 37 -12.64 -23.23 20.97
CA SER A 37 -11.34 -23.35 20.29
C SER A 37 -11.39 -22.95 18.81
N HIS A 38 -12.44 -23.35 18.09
CA HIS A 38 -12.61 -23.05 16.67
C HIS A 38 -12.73 -21.54 16.35
N ILE A 39 -13.26 -20.71 17.25
CA ILE A 39 -13.34 -19.25 17.04
C ILE A 39 -11.98 -18.59 17.30
N ARG A 40 -11.22 -19.12 18.28
CA ARG A 40 -9.84 -18.68 18.56
C ARG A 40 -8.92 -19.00 17.39
N GLU A 41 -8.97 -20.25 16.90
CA GLU A 41 -8.18 -20.72 15.77
C GLU A 41 -8.47 -19.93 14.49
N ALA A 42 -9.74 -19.73 14.13
CA ALA A 42 -10.10 -19.01 12.90
C ALA A 42 -9.63 -17.55 12.88
N ARG A 43 -9.78 -16.82 14.00
CA ARG A 43 -9.26 -15.44 14.12
C ARG A 43 -7.75 -15.41 14.03
N PHE A 44 -7.08 -16.40 14.63
CA PHE A 44 -5.63 -16.48 14.60
C PHE A 44 -5.10 -16.77 13.19
N GLU A 45 -5.73 -17.67 12.45
CA GLU A 45 -5.33 -17.95 11.05
C GLU A 45 -5.43 -16.70 10.17
N GLU A 46 -6.49 -15.90 10.32
CA GLU A 46 -6.65 -14.66 9.56
C GLU A 46 -5.56 -13.63 9.91
N LEU A 47 -5.26 -13.45 11.19
CA LEU A 47 -4.18 -12.57 11.67
C LEU A 47 -2.80 -13.04 11.19
N ARG A 48 -2.54 -14.36 11.28
CA ARG A 48 -1.28 -14.97 10.85
C ARG A 48 -1.07 -14.81 9.36
N LYS A 49 -2.13 -15.00 8.56
CA LYS A 49 -2.08 -14.82 7.10
C LYS A 49 -1.75 -13.37 6.72
N GLN A 50 -2.48 -12.40 7.28
CA GLN A 50 -2.22 -10.99 7.01
C GLN A 50 -0.80 -10.61 7.40
N ALA A 51 -0.33 -11.06 8.56
CA ALA A 51 1.01 -10.74 9.00
C ALA A 51 2.12 -11.41 8.18
N ALA A 52 1.93 -12.66 7.72
CA ALA A 52 2.84 -13.31 6.80
C ALA A 52 2.93 -12.55 5.46
N GLU A 53 1.80 -11.99 5.00
CA GLU A 53 1.78 -11.11 3.82
C GLU A 53 2.60 -9.82 4.07
N PHE A 54 2.45 -9.19 5.25
CA PHE A 54 3.23 -8.01 5.63
C PHE A 54 4.73 -8.29 5.81
N GLU A 55 5.10 -9.40 6.45
CA GLU A 55 6.49 -9.87 6.58
C GLU A 55 7.10 -10.12 5.20
N GLY A 56 6.40 -10.83 4.32
CA GLY A 56 6.84 -11.07 2.95
C GLY A 56 6.97 -9.79 2.12
N MET A 57 6.13 -8.77 2.37
CA MET A 57 6.28 -7.45 1.76
C MET A 57 7.52 -6.71 2.30
N LYS A 58 7.79 -6.79 3.61
CA LYS A 58 8.98 -6.18 4.23
C LYS A 58 10.27 -6.78 3.70
N ASP A 59 10.35 -8.10 3.57
CA ASP A 59 11.51 -8.79 3.02
C ASP A 59 11.77 -8.39 1.55
N ARG A 60 10.69 -8.11 0.82
CA ARG A 60 10.74 -7.58 -0.54
C ARG A 60 11.01 -6.07 -0.61
N HIS A 61 11.42 -5.45 0.49
CA HIS A 61 11.79 -4.03 0.55
C HIS A 61 10.65 -3.07 0.19
N HIS A 62 9.41 -3.43 0.54
CA HIS A 62 8.28 -2.51 0.48
C HIS A 62 8.50 -1.30 1.40
N GLY A 63 7.91 -0.16 1.05
CA GLY A 63 8.11 1.09 1.78
C GLY A 63 9.44 1.81 1.52
N LEU A 64 10.31 1.22 0.68
CA LEU A 64 11.55 1.83 0.22
C LEU A 64 11.45 2.19 -1.26
N TYR A 65 12.26 3.17 -1.66
CA TYR A 65 12.44 3.53 -3.07
C TYR A 65 13.71 2.89 -3.59
N SER A 66 13.57 1.74 -4.26
CA SER A 66 14.71 0.93 -4.71
C SER A 66 15.24 1.35 -6.08
N ASP A 67 16.54 1.19 -6.28
CA ASP A 67 17.21 1.48 -7.55
C ASP A 67 17.55 0.17 -8.27
N LEU A 68 16.94 -0.05 -9.43
CA LEU A 68 17.13 -1.26 -10.23
C LEU A 68 18.32 -1.05 -11.15
N LYS A 69 19.30 -1.94 -11.07
CA LYS A 69 20.54 -1.82 -11.84
C LYS A 69 20.47 -2.54 -13.19
N ALA A 70 19.59 -3.52 -13.32
CA ALA A 70 19.48 -4.38 -14.49
C ALA A 70 18.02 -4.54 -14.97
N GLU A 71 17.87 -4.77 -16.28
CA GLU A 71 16.58 -5.05 -16.92
C GLU A 71 15.87 -6.28 -16.34
N LYS A 72 16.66 -7.26 -15.89
CA LYS A 72 16.13 -8.49 -15.28
C LYS A 72 15.38 -8.17 -13.98
N GLU A 73 15.93 -7.30 -13.14
CA GLU A 73 15.30 -6.88 -11.87
C GLU A 73 13.99 -6.14 -12.13
N PHE A 74 13.93 -5.34 -13.20
CA PHE A 74 12.67 -4.71 -13.63
C PHE A 74 11.60 -5.73 -14.00
N LEU A 75 11.95 -6.75 -14.79
CA LEU A 75 10.98 -7.77 -15.17
C LEU A 75 10.48 -8.53 -13.93
N GLU A 76 11.41 -9.00 -13.09
CA GLU A 76 11.08 -9.70 -11.84
C GLU A 76 10.19 -8.86 -10.92
N LEU A 77 10.45 -7.57 -10.79
CA LEU A 77 9.63 -6.66 -10.01
C LEU A 77 8.21 -6.57 -10.55
N THR A 78 8.05 -6.36 -11.86
CA THR A 78 6.72 -6.19 -12.47
C THR A 78 5.89 -7.47 -12.46
N THR A 79 6.51 -8.65 -12.46
CA THR A 79 5.81 -9.94 -12.45
C THR A 79 5.53 -10.49 -11.05
N THR A 80 6.37 -10.16 -10.07
CA THR A 80 6.26 -10.69 -8.71
C THR A 80 5.32 -9.85 -7.85
N GLU A 81 5.30 -8.55 -8.06
CA GLU A 81 4.55 -7.62 -7.22
C GLU A 81 3.11 -7.40 -7.72
N GLU A 82 2.17 -7.33 -6.79
CA GLU A 82 0.78 -7.05 -7.13
C GLU A 82 0.59 -5.60 -7.58
N ARG A 83 1.27 -4.65 -6.93
CA ARG A 83 1.23 -3.21 -7.22
C ARG A 83 2.65 -2.67 -7.23
N CYS A 84 3.11 -2.18 -8.37
CA CYS A 84 4.40 -1.49 -8.43
C CYS A 84 4.39 -0.27 -9.34
N VAL A 85 5.24 0.69 -9.00
CA VAL A 85 5.45 1.94 -9.72
C VAL A 85 6.93 2.04 -10.05
N VAL A 86 7.24 2.18 -11.34
CA VAL A 86 8.61 2.26 -11.83
C VAL A 86 8.85 3.60 -12.51
N HIS A 87 9.85 4.34 -12.01
CA HIS A 87 10.33 5.58 -12.60
C HIS A 87 11.55 5.33 -13.49
N PHE A 88 11.42 5.61 -14.78
CA PHE A 88 12.54 5.68 -15.71
C PHE A 88 13.17 7.07 -15.62
N TYR A 89 14.45 7.10 -15.28
CA TYR A 89 15.18 8.34 -15.02
C TYR A 89 16.50 8.40 -15.78
N HIS A 90 17.08 9.59 -15.81
CA HIS A 90 18.43 9.83 -16.31
C HIS A 90 19.08 10.95 -15.48
N VAL A 91 20.36 10.78 -15.11
CA VAL A 91 21.07 11.64 -14.14
C VAL A 91 21.21 13.09 -14.60
N ASP A 92 21.32 13.33 -15.90
CA ASP A 92 21.44 14.69 -16.45
C ASP A 92 20.13 15.51 -16.39
N PHE A 93 18.99 14.87 -16.08
CA PHE A 93 17.69 15.53 -16.10
C PHE A 93 17.26 15.91 -14.69
N ARG A 94 17.41 17.19 -14.33
CA ARG A 94 16.97 17.74 -13.03
C ARG A 94 15.51 17.43 -12.66
N ARG A 95 14.62 17.30 -13.65
CA ARG A 95 13.21 16.94 -13.42
C ARG A 95 13.04 15.51 -12.87
N CYS A 96 13.96 14.61 -13.22
CA CYS A 96 13.99 13.26 -12.64
C CYS A 96 14.29 13.30 -11.13
N ASP A 97 15.20 14.18 -10.68
CA ASP A 97 15.51 14.32 -9.25
C ASP A 97 14.31 14.83 -8.45
N ILE A 98 13.50 15.70 -9.05
CA ILE A 98 12.26 16.19 -8.44
C ILE A 98 11.26 15.04 -8.29
N MET A 99 11.07 14.25 -9.35
CA MET A 99 10.20 13.06 -9.30
C MET A 99 10.68 12.05 -8.25
N ASP A 100 11.99 11.79 -8.17
CA ASP A 100 12.59 10.89 -7.19
C ASP A 100 12.27 11.32 -5.75
N LYS A 101 12.30 12.62 -5.44
CA LYS A 101 11.95 13.13 -4.10
C LYS A 101 10.51 12.81 -3.74
N HIS A 102 9.56 13.13 -4.63
CA HIS A 102 8.14 12.89 -4.36
C HIS A 102 7.80 11.40 -4.27
N LEU A 103 8.35 10.56 -5.17
CA LEU A 103 8.12 9.12 -5.14
C LEU A 103 8.70 8.48 -3.87
N LYS A 104 9.84 8.97 -3.38
CA LYS A 104 10.44 8.50 -2.12
C LYS A 104 9.55 8.80 -0.91
N GLU A 105 8.92 9.98 -0.86
CA GLU A 105 7.95 10.33 0.18
C GLU A 105 6.69 9.46 0.09
N ILE A 106 6.17 9.24 -1.12
CA ILE A 106 4.97 8.41 -1.34
C ILE A 106 5.25 6.96 -0.98
N ALA A 107 6.43 6.43 -1.29
CA ALA A 107 6.80 5.05 -0.96
C ALA A 107 6.67 4.74 0.53
N GLN A 108 7.02 5.68 1.40
CA GLN A 108 6.90 5.50 2.86
C GLN A 108 5.45 5.50 3.35
N LYS A 109 4.56 6.19 2.63
CA LYS A 109 3.12 6.25 2.96
C LYS A 109 2.35 5.01 2.50
N TYR A 110 2.73 4.43 1.37
CA TYR A 110 2.00 3.34 0.72
C TYR A 110 2.81 2.06 0.70
N PHE A 111 2.83 1.35 1.84
CA PHE A 111 3.63 0.13 2.00
C PHE A 111 3.19 -1.00 1.04
N GLU A 112 1.91 -1.07 0.70
CA GLU A 112 1.37 -2.09 -0.20
C GLU A 112 1.87 -1.94 -1.65
N THR A 113 2.36 -0.76 -2.04
CA THR A 113 2.83 -0.49 -3.40
C THR A 113 4.34 -0.40 -3.40
N LYS A 114 4.98 -1.17 -4.29
CA LYS A 114 6.43 -1.12 -4.42
C LYS A 114 6.86 -0.01 -5.37
N PHE A 115 7.74 0.86 -4.91
CA PHE A 115 8.28 1.95 -5.72
C PHE A 115 9.73 1.67 -6.07
N ALA A 116 10.05 1.79 -7.36
CA ALA A 116 11.39 1.60 -7.85
C ALA A 116 11.74 2.61 -8.93
N ARG A 117 13.03 2.75 -9.20
CA ARG A 117 13.54 3.54 -10.32
C ARG A 117 14.56 2.74 -11.12
N ILE A 118 14.72 3.09 -12.39
CA ILE A 118 15.71 2.48 -13.27
C ILE A 118 16.26 3.52 -14.25
N SER A 119 17.57 3.50 -14.46
CA SER A 119 18.19 4.35 -15.47
C SER A 119 17.79 3.89 -16.87
N VAL A 120 17.46 4.83 -17.76
CA VAL A 120 17.21 4.54 -19.17
C VAL A 120 18.41 3.92 -19.87
N ASP A 121 19.64 4.17 -19.38
CA ASP A 121 20.85 3.55 -19.91
C ASP A 121 20.97 2.07 -19.56
N SER A 122 20.46 1.70 -18.38
CA SER A 122 20.41 0.31 -17.93
C SER A 122 19.26 -0.46 -18.56
N ALA A 123 18.19 0.22 -18.99
CA ALA A 123 16.94 -0.39 -19.46
C ALA A 123 16.60 -0.12 -20.94
N LYS A 124 17.59 -0.12 -21.82
CA LYS A 124 17.46 0.23 -23.25
C LYS A 124 16.41 -0.60 -23.99
N PHE A 125 16.28 -1.89 -23.67
CA PHE A 125 15.28 -2.76 -24.26
C PHE A 125 13.88 -2.26 -23.93
N PHE A 126 13.60 -1.98 -22.65
CA PHE A 126 12.30 -1.51 -22.20
C PHE A 126 12.00 -0.09 -22.65
N VAL A 127 12.99 0.80 -22.68
CA VAL A 127 12.86 2.15 -23.26
C VAL A 127 12.37 2.08 -24.70
N THR A 128 12.96 1.20 -25.50
CA THR A 128 12.56 1.00 -26.91
C THR A 128 11.17 0.35 -27.03
N LYS A 129 10.91 -0.70 -26.24
CA LYS A 129 9.63 -1.44 -26.30
C LYS A 129 8.45 -0.63 -25.78
N LEU A 130 8.65 0.15 -24.73
CA LEU A 130 7.62 0.99 -24.11
C LEU A 130 7.53 2.37 -24.77
N LYS A 131 8.42 2.67 -25.74
CA LYS A 131 8.52 3.92 -26.50
C LYS A 131 8.67 5.14 -25.58
N ILE A 132 9.59 5.06 -24.64
CA ILE A 132 9.89 6.16 -23.71
C ILE A 132 10.68 7.22 -24.47
N GLN A 133 10.10 8.41 -24.65
CA GLN A 133 10.71 9.53 -25.37
C GLN A 133 10.93 10.77 -24.50
N VAL A 134 10.20 10.89 -23.40
CA VAL A 134 10.21 12.06 -22.52
C VAL A 134 10.50 11.59 -21.10
N LEU A 135 11.40 12.30 -20.42
CA LEU A 135 11.75 12.07 -19.02
C LEU A 135 11.33 13.25 -18.14
N PRO A 136 10.95 13.01 -16.87
CA PRO A 136 10.79 11.71 -16.21
C PRO A 136 9.61 10.89 -16.77
N TYR A 137 9.70 9.55 -16.73
CA TYR A 137 8.62 8.66 -17.19
C TYR A 137 8.26 7.64 -16.11
N VAL A 138 7.03 7.65 -15.62
CA VAL A 138 6.59 6.75 -14.54
C VAL A 138 5.54 5.79 -15.07
N ILE A 139 5.67 4.50 -14.77
CA ILE A 139 4.72 3.47 -15.16
C ILE A 139 4.18 2.78 -13.92
N CYS A 140 2.86 2.62 -13.88
CA CYS A 140 2.17 1.88 -12.84
C CYS A 140 1.79 0.50 -13.38
N PHE A 141 2.14 -0.54 -12.64
CA PHE A 141 1.83 -1.93 -12.96
C PHE A 141 0.96 -2.54 -11.86
N LYS A 142 -0.11 -3.22 -12.27
CA LYS A 142 -0.95 -4.02 -11.39
C LYS A 142 -1.01 -5.44 -11.93
N LYS A 143 -0.52 -6.42 -11.16
CA LYS A 143 -0.45 -7.85 -11.56
C LYS A 143 0.23 -8.05 -12.92
N GLY A 144 1.36 -7.38 -13.14
CA GLY A 144 2.11 -7.43 -14.40
C GLY A 144 1.50 -6.68 -15.58
N VAL A 145 0.34 -6.03 -15.42
CA VAL A 145 -0.31 -5.25 -16.47
C VAL A 145 -0.09 -3.76 -16.22
N VAL A 146 0.23 -3.00 -17.26
CA VAL A 146 0.34 -1.54 -17.19
C VAL A 146 -1.06 -0.96 -16.98
N VAL A 147 -1.28 -0.30 -15.85
CA VAL A 147 -2.55 0.38 -15.54
C VAL A 147 -2.50 1.87 -15.86
N ASP A 148 -1.32 2.49 -15.78
CA ASP A 148 -1.18 3.93 -15.98
C ASP A 148 0.25 4.34 -16.32
N ARG A 149 0.40 5.52 -16.94
CA ARG A 149 1.67 6.10 -17.38
C ARG A 149 1.63 7.61 -17.15
N ILE A 150 2.65 8.14 -16.48
CA ILE A 150 2.83 9.58 -16.28
C ILE A 150 4.05 10.01 -17.08
N VAL A 151 3.84 10.97 -17.99
CA VAL A 151 4.87 11.45 -18.93
C VAL A 151 5.27 12.87 -18.57
N GLY A 152 6.52 13.04 -18.16
CA GLY A 152 7.05 14.33 -17.73
C GLY A 152 6.23 14.94 -16.61
N PHE A 153 6.05 16.27 -16.68
CA PHE A 153 5.21 17.02 -15.75
C PHE A 153 3.94 17.57 -16.41
N GLU A 154 3.60 17.13 -17.62
CA GLU A 154 2.46 17.67 -18.37
C GLU A 154 1.15 17.56 -17.57
N GLU A 155 0.94 16.41 -16.94
CA GLU A 155 -0.22 16.13 -16.10
C GLU A 155 -0.11 16.68 -14.66
N LEU A 156 1.07 17.24 -14.31
CA LEU A 156 1.38 17.80 -12.98
C LEU A 156 1.45 19.33 -13.01
N GLY A 157 0.84 19.95 -14.04
CA GLY A 157 0.82 21.39 -14.22
C GLY A 157 2.05 21.97 -14.93
N ASN A 158 2.94 21.11 -15.44
CA ASN A 158 4.16 21.45 -16.16
C ASN A 158 5.09 22.42 -15.40
N THR A 159 5.07 22.34 -14.07
CA THR A 159 5.94 23.12 -13.20
C THR A 159 6.89 22.20 -12.43
N ASP A 160 8.07 22.71 -12.11
CA ASP A 160 9.06 21.99 -11.31
C ASP A 160 8.72 21.98 -9.80
N GLY A 161 7.65 22.66 -9.38
CA GLY A 161 7.27 22.88 -7.99
C GLY A 161 5.92 22.24 -7.61
N PHE A 162 5.52 21.16 -8.28
CA PHE A 162 4.26 20.49 -7.92
C PHE A 162 4.34 19.84 -6.53
N THR A 163 3.19 19.68 -5.88
CA THR A 163 3.12 19.12 -4.53
C THR A 163 3.06 17.59 -4.56
N THR A 164 3.64 16.93 -3.54
CA THR A 164 3.55 15.46 -3.39
C THR A 164 2.10 14.98 -3.44
N THR A 165 1.17 15.76 -2.88
CA THR A 165 -0.28 15.48 -2.89
C THR A 165 -0.87 15.42 -4.31
N LEU A 166 -0.36 16.21 -5.26
CA LEU A 166 -0.84 16.17 -6.65
C LEU A 166 -0.46 14.85 -7.33
N LEU A 167 0.79 14.43 -7.16
CA LEU A 167 1.28 13.15 -7.67
C LEU A 167 0.56 11.97 -7.00
N GLU A 168 0.38 12.06 -5.68
CA GLU A 168 -0.39 11.09 -4.89
C GLU A 168 -1.83 10.97 -5.39
N ARG A 169 -2.51 12.09 -5.67
CA ARG A 169 -3.85 12.04 -6.27
C ARG A 169 -3.84 11.40 -7.65
N ARG A 170 -2.84 11.69 -8.50
CA ARG A 170 -2.74 11.13 -9.85
C ARG A 170 -2.51 9.62 -9.84
N LEU A 171 -1.69 9.13 -8.92
CA LEU A 171 -1.50 7.70 -8.67
C LEU A 171 -2.76 7.08 -8.05
N GLY A 172 -3.48 7.80 -7.18
CA GLY A 172 -4.75 7.33 -6.62
C GLY A 172 -5.81 7.09 -7.71
N GLN A 173 -5.86 7.93 -8.74
CA GLN A 173 -6.78 7.79 -9.86
C GLN A 173 -6.56 6.52 -10.70
N SER A 174 -5.33 6.00 -10.74
CA SER A 174 -5.04 4.73 -11.42
C SER A 174 -5.34 3.50 -10.57
N GLY A 175 -5.70 3.68 -9.30
CA GLY A 175 -5.93 2.59 -8.36
C GLY A 175 -4.67 1.77 -8.07
N ILE A 176 -3.49 2.36 -8.29
CA ILE A 176 -2.21 1.78 -7.88
C ILE A 176 -1.95 2.02 -6.40
N ILE A 177 -2.36 3.18 -5.89
CA ILE A 177 -2.39 3.51 -4.46
C ILE A 177 -3.82 3.82 -4.03
N GLU A 178 -4.16 3.51 -2.78
CA GLU A 178 -5.47 3.79 -2.23
C GLU A 178 -5.36 4.95 -1.22
N ALA A 179 -5.52 6.19 -1.70
CA ALA A 179 -5.41 7.35 -0.81
C ALA A 179 -6.48 7.29 0.30
N LYS A 180 -6.05 7.33 1.58
CA LYS A 180 -6.95 7.50 2.74
C LYS A 180 -7.76 8.78 2.52
N GLY A 181 -9.02 8.64 2.09
CA GLY A 181 -9.95 9.75 1.87
C GLY A 181 -10.59 9.86 0.48
N ALA A 182 -10.26 9.01 -0.49
CA ALA A 182 -10.93 8.99 -1.80
C ALA A 182 -12.09 7.96 -1.88
N GLY A 183 -12.73 7.69 -0.75
CA GLY A 183 -13.95 6.89 -0.68
C GLY A 183 -15.18 7.78 -0.79
N ASP A 184 -15.82 7.77 -1.95
CA ASP A 184 -17.19 8.21 -2.15
C ASP A 184 -18.12 7.58 -1.09
N GLY A 185 -19.00 8.40 -0.51
CA GLY A 185 -20.27 7.96 0.08
C GLY A 185 -20.24 7.10 1.35
N GLN A 186 -20.26 7.76 2.52
CA GLN A 186 -21.11 7.44 3.67
C GLN A 186 -21.14 5.97 4.16
N LYS A 187 -20.27 5.61 5.12
CA LYS A 187 -20.57 4.52 6.07
C LYS A 187 -20.24 4.92 7.50
N LYS A 188 -21.28 4.86 8.34
CA LYS A 188 -21.26 5.12 9.77
C LYS A 188 -20.21 4.23 10.44
N SER A 189 -19.33 4.88 11.20
CA SER A 189 -18.43 4.24 12.16
C SER A 189 -19.23 3.31 13.05
N THR A 190 -19.02 2.00 12.89
CA THR A 190 -19.35 1.00 13.91
C THR A 190 -18.01 0.47 14.38
N THR A 191 -17.63 0.79 15.61
CA THR A 191 -16.33 0.48 16.20
C THR A 191 -16.02 -1.02 16.10
N ILE A 192 -14.80 -1.35 15.66
CA ILE A 192 -14.28 -2.71 15.45
C ILE A 192 -14.02 -3.47 16.77
N PHE A 193 -14.00 -2.77 17.91
CA PHE A 193 -13.94 -3.36 19.24
C PHE A 193 -15.32 -3.26 19.88
N GLY A 194 -15.93 -4.42 20.13
CA GLY A 194 -17.28 -4.60 20.67
C GLY A 194 -17.49 -4.10 22.10
N PHE A 195 -17.21 -2.83 22.36
CA PHE A 195 -17.64 -2.10 23.55
C PHE A 195 -18.48 -0.90 23.11
N GLY A 196 -19.63 -1.20 22.51
CA GLY A 196 -20.70 -0.24 22.29
C GLY A 196 -21.47 -0.07 23.60
N LYS A 197 -21.27 1.06 24.25
CA LYS A 197 -21.94 1.51 25.46
C LYS A 197 -23.46 1.34 25.34
N ASP A 198 -24.03 0.47 26.18
CA ASP A 198 -25.48 0.34 26.38
C ASP A 198 -26.07 1.72 26.67
N LYS A 199 -26.96 2.17 25.79
CA LYS A 199 -27.98 3.16 26.13
C LYS A 199 -29.29 2.40 26.26
N THR A 200 -29.64 2.10 27.51
CA THR A 200 -31.00 1.81 27.93
C THR A 200 -31.89 3.00 27.56
N GLU A 201 -32.75 2.83 26.58
CA GLU A 201 -33.99 3.61 26.45
C GLU A 201 -35.12 2.58 26.44
N ASP A 202 -35.74 2.44 27.62
CA ASP A 202 -36.93 1.64 27.85
C ASP A 202 -38.08 2.12 26.93
N SER A 203 -38.91 1.14 26.59
CA SER A 203 -40.17 1.26 25.89
C SER A 203 -41.12 2.25 26.56
N ASP A 204 -41.97 2.91 25.76
CA ASP A 204 -43.36 2.46 25.76
C ASP A 204 -44.09 2.76 24.45
N SER A 205 -44.87 1.76 24.10
CA SER A 205 -45.56 1.48 22.85
C SER A 205 -46.84 2.31 22.72
N ASP A 206 -47.10 2.83 21.53
CA ASP A 206 -48.40 3.42 21.16
C ASP A 206 -48.90 2.74 19.87
N SER A 207 -50.00 1.96 19.98
CA SER A 207 -51.11 1.91 19.00
C SER A 207 -52.02 0.69 19.21
N ASP A 208 -53.26 1.03 19.57
CA ASP A 208 -54.54 0.65 18.96
C ASP A 208 -54.95 -0.83 18.82
N TYR A 209 -55.98 -1.21 19.58
CA TYR A 209 -57.29 -1.66 19.07
C TYR A 209 -58.41 -1.34 20.08
#